data_AF-A0A517WPD9-F1
#
_entry.id   AF-A0A517WPD9-F1
#
_cell.length_a   1.000
_cell.length_b   1.000
_cell.length_c   1.000
_cell.angle_alpha   90.00
_cell.angle_beta   90.00
_cell.angle_gamma   90.00
#
_symmetry.space_group_name_H-M   'P 1'
#
loop_
_entity.id
_entity.type
_entity.pdbx_description
1 polymer ?
#
loop_
_entity_poly.entity_id
_entity_poly.type
_entity_poly.pdbx_seq_one_letter_code
_entity_poly.pdbx_strand_id
1 'polypeptide(L)'
;MLKRGQFHYHCSHLLILFITLICLILVPISLEAAQKKKGKNKTPALNLPPLKTQEQKMQLLGYIRQTMPTHRIGRRISFSSDDLDKALELELGQNTQRFAKQIDDETFVRRVYLDLTGNLPTPETIKTFISSRSSNKRSNLIDELLETEAYARKWARYWTSVIFYDSEANKNRISPKALEDWLAEQFNKGAPWDYITVMLISATPKRNKKVRNDYGQKYGPNNFVLACENKSTELASQTARIFMGISIKCAECHDHPFDNWKREQFHELAAFFHPYTYKMPDKDDPTVKTVVKPRFLLGEKPYEKMKSDARRVSIAAYLAYNPKNYWFARAYVNRIWSELIGDGFYDVDSLGPDSDVIHKPVVNRIAANFRYKDFDPKWLFRLIMNSKVYQREMQTISSQSELFTSVRPSRLRPDVVAASVKKLVGEDKKLHKEIMQVFDMNPSLPQGALEGSIQQALMMMNHTTLQSKLSQSELKKQLMKLSDQELVDALYLNVLARHATTEEVERNLSYLKESQSRAEAVDDLIWVLVNSTEFRTKR
;
A
#
# COMPACT_ATOMS: atom_id res chain seq x y z
N MET A 1 34.28 53.09 38.81
CA MET A 1 34.46 53.68 40.16
C MET A 1 33.24 53.29 40.98
N LEU A 2 33.36 52.33 41.91
CA LEU A 2 33.59 52.56 43.36
C LEU A 2 32.47 53.40 44.00
N LYS A 3 31.88 53.10 45.15
CA LYS A 3 31.82 51.95 46.08
C LYS A 3 30.96 52.44 47.27
N ARG A 4 30.37 51.49 48.03
CA ARG A 4 29.96 51.58 49.47
C ARG A 4 28.64 52.31 49.78
N GLY A 5 27.78 51.84 50.69
CA GLY A 5 27.84 50.64 51.54
C GLY A 5 26.71 50.58 52.60
N GLN A 6 26.68 49.44 53.32
CA GLN A 6 26.03 49.10 54.62
C GLN A 6 24.48 49.04 54.63
N PHE A 7 23.81 47.99 55.13
CA PHE A 7 23.72 47.59 56.55
C PHE A 7 23.10 46.17 56.76
N HIS A 8 23.15 45.73 58.02
CA HIS A 8 23.02 44.40 58.64
C HIS A 8 21.76 43.52 58.40
N TYR A 9 21.91 42.21 58.66
CA TYR A 9 21.24 41.38 59.71
C TYR A 9 21.34 39.88 59.31
N HIS A 10 22.17 39.08 60.00
CA HIS A 10 21.83 38.11 61.07
C HIS A 10 21.46 36.68 60.61
N CYS A 11 22.21 35.73 61.21
CA CYS A 11 21.91 34.33 61.52
C CYS A 11 20.88 33.59 60.66
N SER A 12 21.32 32.58 59.89
CA SER A 12 20.70 31.22 59.78
C SER A 12 21.35 30.33 58.70
N HIS A 13 22.68 30.25 58.53
CA HIS A 13 23.28 29.42 57.46
C HIS A 13 24.49 28.57 57.87
N LEU A 14 24.52 28.09 59.12
CA LEU A 14 25.56 27.15 59.57
C LEU A 14 25.06 25.73 59.95
N LEU A 15 23.85 25.34 59.55
CA LEU A 15 23.30 24.00 59.85
C LEU A 15 22.95 23.14 58.60
N ILE A 16 23.34 23.55 57.39
CA ILE A 16 23.00 22.82 56.14
C ILE A 16 24.24 22.40 55.34
N LEU A 17 25.45 22.80 55.74
CA LEU A 17 26.70 22.50 55.03
C LEU A 17 27.55 21.37 55.63
N PHE A 18 27.04 20.65 56.65
CA PHE A 18 27.70 19.46 57.22
C PHE A 18 26.99 18.14 56.92
N ILE A 19 25.82 18.15 56.26
CA ILE A 19 25.07 16.94 55.91
C ILE A 19 25.32 16.49 54.46
N THR A 20 25.98 17.31 53.64
CA THR A 20 26.21 17.02 52.21
C THR A 20 27.61 16.48 51.87
N LEU A 21 28.52 16.32 52.85
CA LEU A 21 29.88 15.82 52.59
C LEU A 21 30.23 14.46 53.24
N ILE A 22 29.31 13.83 53.97
CA ILE A 22 29.47 12.47 54.55
C ILE A 22 28.59 11.41 53.84
N CYS A 23 27.91 11.76 52.74
CA CYS A 23 27.16 10.80 51.91
C CYS A 23 27.93 10.29 50.68
N LEU A 24 29.22 10.61 50.53
CA LEU A 24 29.99 10.31 49.31
C LEU A 24 31.16 9.33 49.49
N ILE A 25 31.34 8.69 50.66
CA ILE A 25 32.47 7.75 50.87
C ILE A 25 32.08 6.38 51.48
N LEU A 26 30.81 6.09 51.81
CA LEU A 26 30.44 4.78 52.37
C LEU A 26 29.13 4.22 51.81
N VAL A 27 29.06 3.94 50.50
CA VAL A 27 28.21 2.84 49.98
C VAL A 27 28.82 2.21 48.71
N PRO A 28 29.93 1.46 48.78
CA PRO A 28 30.07 0.27 47.96
C PRO A 28 29.61 -0.93 48.80
N ILE A 29 29.02 -1.95 48.18
CA ILE A 29 28.58 -3.21 48.81
C ILE A 29 27.21 -3.13 49.52
N SER A 30 26.12 -2.97 48.75
CA SER A 30 24.77 -3.40 49.19
C SER A 30 23.73 -3.59 48.07
N LEU A 31 24.07 -3.36 46.79
CA LEU A 31 23.13 -3.54 45.67
C LEU A 31 23.22 -4.92 44.97
N GLU A 32 24.31 -5.67 45.15
CA GLU A 32 24.42 -7.06 44.64
C GLU A 32 23.78 -8.11 45.57
N ALA A 33 23.52 -7.78 46.83
CA ALA A 33 22.86 -8.68 47.78
C ALA A 33 21.32 -8.61 47.72
N ALA A 34 20.75 -7.49 47.24
CA ALA A 34 19.29 -7.31 47.14
C ALA A 34 18.66 -7.95 45.88
N GLN A 35 19.47 -8.38 44.90
CA GLN A 35 19.01 -9.15 43.74
C GLN A 35 18.96 -10.68 43.95
N LYS A 36 19.41 -11.20 45.10
CA LYS A 36 19.43 -12.65 45.37
C LYS A 36 18.24 -13.22 46.16
N LYS A 37 17.21 -12.41 46.48
CA LYS A 37 16.01 -12.89 47.20
C LYS A 37 14.66 -12.39 46.64
N LYS A 38 14.56 -12.12 45.33
CA LYS A 38 13.27 -12.23 44.64
C LYS A 38 13.28 -13.56 43.92
N GLY A 39 12.59 -14.54 44.51
CA GLY A 39 12.26 -15.78 43.81
C GLY A 39 11.77 -15.42 42.41
N LYS A 40 12.15 -16.23 41.41
CA LYS A 40 11.65 -16.10 40.03
C LYS A 40 10.13 -15.96 40.11
N ASN A 41 9.61 -14.73 40.12
CA ASN A 41 8.21 -14.48 39.82
C ASN A 41 8.13 -14.85 38.36
N LYS A 42 7.86 -16.14 38.11
CA LYS A 42 7.44 -16.64 36.82
C LYS A 42 6.31 -15.72 36.45
N THR A 43 6.50 -14.88 35.44
CA THR A 43 5.40 -14.17 34.80
C THR A 43 4.33 -15.24 34.60
N PRO A 44 3.14 -15.11 35.21
CA PRO A 44 2.13 -16.15 35.11
C PRO A 44 1.97 -16.51 33.64
N ALA A 45 2.03 -17.80 33.32
CA ALA A 45 1.78 -18.21 31.94
C ALA A 45 0.40 -17.64 31.57
N LEU A 46 0.37 -16.77 30.56
CA LEU A 46 -0.89 -16.20 30.10
C LEU A 46 -1.68 -17.36 29.51
N ASN A 47 -2.56 -17.96 30.33
CA ASN A 47 -3.40 -19.08 29.98
C ASN A 47 -4.53 -18.55 29.09
N LEU A 48 -4.16 -18.17 27.87
CA LEU A 48 -5.12 -17.74 26.86
C LEU A 48 -5.95 -18.95 26.43
N PRO A 49 -7.28 -18.82 26.34
CA PRO A 49 -8.09 -19.84 25.68
C PRO A 49 -7.57 -20.03 24.25
N PRO A 50 -7.70 -21.23 23.65
CA PRO A 50 -7.36 -21.45 22.25
C PRO A 50 -8.06 -20.40 21.38
N LEU A 51 -7.32 -19.71 20.50
CA LEU A 51 -7.86 -18.65 19.65
C LEU A 51 -8.55 -19.29 18.42
N LYS A 52 -9.70 -19.92 18.67
CA LYS A 52 -10.46 -20.67 17.67
C LYS A 52 -11.25 -19.76 16.74
N THR A 53 -11.69 -18.60 17.22
CA THR A 53 -12.51 -17.66 16.44
C THR A 53 -11.78 -16.36 16.16
N GLN A 54 -12.30 -15.59 15.19
CA GLN A 54 -11.79 -14.29 14.81
C GLN A 54 -11.93 -13.28 15.95
N GLU A 55 -13.05 -13.30 16.68
CA GLU A 55 -13.33 -12.42 17.81
C GLU A 55 -12.29 -12.61 18.92
N GLN A 56 -11.91 -13.86 19.20
CA GLN A 56 -10.90 -14.17 20.21
C GLN A 56 -9.52 -13.60 19.83
N LYS A 57 -9.15 -13.67 18.53
CA LYS A 57 -7.91 -13.07 18.03
C LYS A 57 -7.93 -11.55 18.17
N MET A 58 -9.06 -10.92 17.86
CA MET A 58 -9.26 -9.48 18.00
C MET A 58 -9.23 -9.01 19.45
N GLN A 59 -9.79 -9.79 20.38
CA GLN A 59 -9.71 -9.51 21.81
C GLN A 59 -8.25 -9.55 22.31
N LEU A 60 -7.49 -10.58 21.92
CA LEU A 60 -6.08 -10.66 22.26
C LEU A 60 -5.28 -9.50 21.65
N LEU A 61 -5.55 -9.16 20.39
CA LEU A 61 -4.94 -8.00 19.74
C LEU A 61 -5.20 -6.72 20.54
N GLY A 62 -6.45 -6.48 20.92
CA GLY A 62 -6.85 -5.33 21.73
C GLY A 62 -6.15 -5.30 23.09
N TYR A 63 -6.02 -6.46 23.74
CA TYR A 63 -5.27 -6.58 24.99
C TYR A 63 -3.78 -6.21 24.80
N ILE A 64 -3.10 -6.78 23.79
CA ILE A 64 -1.69 -6.45 23.52
C ILE A 64 -1.54 -4.96 23.17
N ARG A 65 -2.47 -4.39 22.39
CA ARG A 65 -2.50 -2.95 22.07
C ARG A 65 -2.53 -2.10 23.33
N GLN A 66 -3.34 -2.46 24.34
CA GLN A 66 -3.40 -1.73 25.61
C GLN A 66 -2.09 -1.79 26.41
N THR A 67 -1.32 -2.87 26.27
CA THR A 67 -0.02 -3.02 26.93
C THR A 67 1.12 -2.26 26.24
N MET A 68 0.90 -1.79 25.00
CA MET A 68 1.88 -0.99 24.29
C MET A 68 1.73 0.49 24.69
N PRO A 69 2.83 1.19 25.05
CA PRO A 69 2.78 2.60 25.38
C PRO A 69 2.42 3.40 24.13
N THR A 70 1.14 3.66 23.92
CA THR A 70 0.63 4.58 22.91
C THR A 70 0.20 5.85 23.62
N HIS A 71 1.18 6.71 23.95
CA HIS A 71 0.85 8.04 24.42
C HIS A 71 0.31 8.87 23.24
N ARG A 72 -1.02 8.90 23.08
CA ARG A 72 -1.68 9.95 22.28
C ARG A 72 -1.57 11.27 23.06
N ILE A 73 -0.45 11.97 22.92
CA ILE A 73 -0.25 13.29 23.52
C ILE A 73 -0.83 14.33 22.55
N GLY A 74 -1.91 15.01 22.93
CA GLY A 74 -2.44 16.17 22.22
C GLY A 74 -3.90 16.06 21.79
N ARG A 75 -4.59 17.21 21.81
CA ARG A 75 -5.93 17.40 21.21
C ARG A 75 -5.79 17.43 19.67
N ARG A 76 -6.77 16.84 18.97
CA ARG A 76 -7.00 16.91 17.51
C ARG A 76 -5.76 17.28 16.68
N ILE A 77 -4.89 16.31 16.39
CA ILE A 77 -3.91 16.48 15.32
C ILE A 77 -4.69 16.55 13.99
N SER A 78 -4.72 17.74 13.38
CA SER A 78 -5.20 17.95 12.01
C SER A 78 -4.00 18.00 11.08
N PHE A 79 -4.05 17.18 10.03
CA PHE A 79 -3.12 17.23 8.90
C PHE A 79 -3.97 17.14 7.64
N SER A 80 -4.12 18.28 6.97
CA SER A 80 -4.90 18.45 5.74
C SER A 80 -4.04 18.24 4.50
N SER A 81 -4.69 18.17 3.33
CA SER A 81 -3.99 18.18 2.04
C SER A 81 -3.14 19.44 1.87
N ASP A 82 -3.63 20.60 2.33
CA ASP A 82 -2.86 21.85 2.31
C ASP A 82 -1.61 21.78 3.20
N ASP A 83 -1.68 21.11 4.35
CA ASP A 83 -0.51 20.90 5.22
C ASP A 83 0.52 19.97 4.57
N LEU A 84 0.05 18.96 3.82
CA LEU A 84 0.89 18.09 3.00
C LEU A 84 1.59 18.88 1.90
N ASP A 85 0.86 19.68 1.14
CA ASP A 85 1.43 20.48 0.06
C ASP A 85 2.45 21.49 0.59
N LYS A 86 2.14 22.19 1.69
CA LYS A 86 3.10 23.10 2.34
C LYS A 86 4.37 22.39 2.80
N ALA A 87 4.24 21.18 3.34
CA ALA A 87 5.40 20.40 3.77
C ALA A 87 6.27 19.97 2.58
N LEU A 88 5.67 19.59 1.44
CA LEU A 88 6.40 19.28 0.22
C LEU A 88 7.05 20.52 -0.41
N GLU A 89 6.31 21.63 -0.49
CA GLU A 89 6.82 22.90 -1.01
C GLU A 89 8.04 23.40 -0.19
N LEU A 90 8.05 23.17 1.13
CA LEU A 90 9.19 23.44 1.99
C LEU A 90 10.41 22.58 1.61
N GLU A 91 10.22 21.27 1.45
CA GLU A 91 11.30 20.33 1.17
C GLU A 91 11.86 20.42 -0.26
N LEU A 92 11.02 20.77 -1.23
CA LEU A 92 11.41 20.92 -2.65
C LEU A 92 12.04 22.30 -2.95
N GLY A 93 11.98 23.21 -1.97
CA GLY A 93 12.38 24.61 -2.13
C GLY A 93 11.26 25.44 -2.76
N GLN A 94 11.15 26.72 -2.36
CA GLN A 94 10.07 27.62 -2.75
C GLN A 94 10.10 28.06 -4.24
N ASN A 95 10.92 27.44 -5.09
CA ASN A 95 10.93 27.76 -6.52
C ASN A 95 9.74 27.11 -7.22
N THR A 96 8.60 27.79 -7.18
CA THR A 96 7.32 27.30 -7.71
C THR A 96 7.33 27.06 -9.22
N GLN A 97 8.30 27.62 -9.97
CA GLN A 97 8.44 27.38 -11.40
C GLN A 97 8.77 25.91 -11.74
N ARG A 98 9.22 25.13 -10.75
CA ARG A 98 9.46 23.69 -10.91
C ARG A 98 8.19 22.84 -10.86
N PHE A 99 7.10 23.36 -10.31
CA PHE A 99 5.86 22.58 -10.17
C PHE A 99 5.06 22.59 -11.47
N ALA A 100 4.67 21.40 -11.91
CA ALA A 100 3.73 21.26 -13.02
C ALA A 100 2.39 21.93 -12.67
N LYS A 101 1.66 22.37 -13.70
CA LYS A 101 0.38 23.06 -13.52
C LYS A 101 -0.65 22.13 -12.90
N GLN A 102 -1.68 22.71 -12.29
CA GLN A 102 -2.84 21.94 -11.85
C GLN A 102 -3.65 21.49 -13.06
N ILE A 103 -4.15 20.26 -13.03
CA ILE A 103 -5.00 19.71 -14.08
C ILE A 103 -6.40 20.33 -14.06
N ASP A 104 -7.02 20.39 -15.23
CA ASP A 104 -8.43 20.76 -15.37
C ASP A 104 -9.38 19.68 -14.82
N ASP A 105 -10.68 19.99 -14.83
CA ASP A 105 -11.69 19.11 -14.24
C ASP A 105 -11.93 17.84 -15.05
N GLU A 106 -11.76 17.88 -16.37
CA GLU A 106 -11.89 16.71 -17.23
C GLU A 106 -10.77 15.69 -16.96
N THR A 107 -9.53 16.17 -16.93
CA THR A 107 -8.36 15.37 -16.60
C THR A 107 -8.46 14.84 -15.17
N PHE A 108 -8.96 15.65 -14.23
CA PHE A 108 -9.18 15.23 -12.85
C PHE A 108 -10.20 14.10 -12.75
N VAL A 109 -11.39 14.24 -13.36
CA VAL A 109 -12.45 13.20 -13.27
C VAL A 109 -11.98 11.89 -13.89
N ARG A 110 -11.26 11.93 -15.02
CA ARG A 110 -10.69 10.72 -15.61
C ARG A 110 -9.69 10.04 -14.67
N ARG A 111 -8.74 10.81 -14.10
CA ARG A 111 -7.68 10.30 -13.23
C ARG A 111 -8.23 9.68 -11.95
N VAL A 112 -9.12 10.39 -11.25
CA VAL A 112 -9.69 9.94 -9.96
C VAL A 112 -10.50 8.64 -10.13
N TYR A 113 -11.24 8.50 -11.23
CA TYR A 113 -11.99 7.28 -11.55
C TYR A 113 -11.08 6.09 -11.81
N LEU A 114 -10.02 6.27 -12.61
CA LEU A 114 -9.03 5.23 -12.87
C LEU A 114 -8.32 4.80 -11.58
N ASP A 115 -7.87 5.77 -10.77
CA ASP A 115 -7.09 5.48 -9.57
C ASP A 115 -7.92 4.88 -8.43
N LEU A 116 -9.15 5.33 -8.21
CA LEU A 116 -10.00 4.79 -7.15
C LEU A 116 -10.70 3.52 -7.59
N THR A 117 -11.32 3.51 -8.77
CA THR A 117 -12.27 2.45 -9.15
C THR A 117 -11.73 1.47 -10.18
N GLY A 118 -10.64 1.81 -10.87
CA GLY A 118 -10.12 1.01 -11.98
C GLY A 118 -11.01 1.00 -13.22
N ASN A 119 -11.93 1.96 -13.34
CA ASN A 119 -12.83 2.13 -14.47
C ASN A 119 -12.77 3.57 -14.99
N LEU A 120 -13.06 3.76 -16.27
CA LEU A 120 -13.25 5.08 -16.86
C LEU A 120 -14.66 5.62 -16.54
N PRO A 121 -14.82 6.94 -16.26
CA PRO A 121 -16.13 7.54 -16.06
C PRO A 121 -17.01 7.42 -17.31
N THR A 122 -18.32 7.58 -17.15
CA THR A 122 -19.24 7.64 -18.29
C THR A 122 -19.24 9.05 -18.91
N PRO A 123 -19.61 9.20 -20.19
CA PRO A 123 -19.75 10.53 -20.81
C PRO A 123 -20.66 11.47 -20.00
N GLU A 124 -21.77 10.95 -19.46
CA GLU A 124 -22.71 11.73 -18.64
C GLU A 124 -22.11 12.17 -17.31
N THR A 125 -21.33 11.29 -16.67
CA THR A 125 -20.56 11.64 -15.46
C THR A 125 -19.60 12.78 -15.73
N ILE A 126 -18.84 12.72 -16.83
CA ILE A 126 -17.86 13.76 -17.20
C ILE A 126 -18.58 15.11 -17.39
N LYS A 127 -19.65 15.11 -18.20
CA LYS A 127 -20.46 16.30 -18.47
C LYS A 127 -21.05 16.91 -17.19
N THR A 128 -21.61 16.07 -16.32
CA THR A 128 -22.18 16.50 -15.03
C THR A 128 -21.10 17.10 -14.12
N PHE A 129 -19.92 16.48 -14.06
CA PHE A 129 -18.83 16.95 -13.22
C PHE A 129 -18.24 18.29 -13.69
N ILE A 130 -18.01 18.43 -15.00
CA ILE A 130 -17.47 19.65 -15.60
C ILE A 130 -18.45 20.82 -15.42
N SER A 131 -19.75 20.58 -15.62
CA SER A 131 -20.78 21.62 -15.48
C SER A 131 -21.06 22.07 -14.03
N SER A 132 -20.64 21.26 -13.04
CA SER A 132 -20.79 21.62 -11.63
C SER A 132 -19.95 22.84 -11.25
N ARG A 133 -20.60 23.82 -10.61
CA ARG A 133 -19.98 25.05 -10.06
C ARG A 133 -19.63 24.96 -8.58
N SER A 134 -19.82 23.80 -7.95
CA SER A 134 -19.49 23.62 -6.53
C SER A 134 -17.98 23.73 -6.32
N SER A 135 -17.57 24.56 -5.36
CA SER A 135 -16.16 24.70 -4.97
C SER A 135 -15.56 23.41 -4.40
N ASN A 136 -16.41 22.50 -3.91
CA ASN A 136 -15.99 21.24 -3.28
C ASN A 136 -16.20 20.03 -4.21
N LYS A 137 -16.50 20.22 -5.50
CA LYS A 137 -16.85 19.10 -6.41
C LYS A 137 -15.79 18.01 -6.48
N ARG A 138 -14.51 18.36 -6.47
CA ARG A 138 -13.38 17.39 -6.48
C ARG A 138 -13.38 16.53 -5.22
N SER A 139 -13.45 17.16 -4.05
CA SER A 139 -13.49 16.47 -2.76
C SER A 139 -14.73 15.59 -2.62
N ASN A 140 -15.90 16.10 -3.02
CA ASN A 140 -17.16 15.34 -2.99
C ASN A 140 -17.09 14.10 -3.90
N LEU A 141 -16.51 14.22 -5.11
CA LEU A 141 -16.33 13.08 -6.01
C LEU A 141 -15.37 12.04 -5.41
N ILE A 142 -14.26 12.47 -4.79
CA ILE A 142 -13.35 11.55 -4.10
C ILE A 142 -14.11 10.79 -3.01
N ASP A 143 -14.90 11.48 -2.20
CA ASP A 143 -15.69 10.86 -1.13
C ASP A 143 -16.74 9.88 -1.68
N GLU A 144 -17.47 10.26 -2.73
CA GLU A 144 -18.42 9.38 -3.41
C GLU A 144 -17.75 8.09 -3.90
N LEU A 145 -16.63 8.22 -4.62
CA LEU A 145 -15.93 7.08 -5.20
C LEU A 145 -15.35 6.14 -4.13
N LEU A 146 -14.85 6.68 -3.02
CA LEU A 146 -14.35 5.89 -1.89
C LEU A 146 -15.44 5.05 -1.19
N GLU A 147 -16.71 5.39 -1.37
CA GLU A 147 -17.85 4.62 -0.85
C GLU A 147 -18.39 3.59 -1.84
N THR A 148 -17.81 3.48 -3.05
CA THR A 148 -18.26 2.50 -4.05
C THR A 148 -17.66 1.11 -3.85
N GLU A 149 -18.41 0.08 -4.26
CA GLU A 149 -17.87 -1.28 -4.36
C GLU A 149 -16.72 -1.38 -5.36
N ALA A 150 -16.70 -0.52 -6.39
CA ALA A 150 -15.65 -0.49 -7.39
C ALA A 150 -14.31 -0.06 -6.78
N TYR A 151 -14.31 0.94 -5.88
CA TYR A 151 -13.14 1.29 -5.07
C TYR A 151 -12.63 0.07 -4.29
N ALA A 152 -13.51 -0.53 -3.52
CA ALA A 152 -13.14 -1.64 -2.66
C ALA A 152 -12.59 -2.83 -3.47
N ARG A 153 -13.20 -3.10 -4.63
CA ARG A 153 -12.78 -4.16 -5.55
C ARG A 153 -11.41 -3.89 -6.19
N LYS A 154 -11.15 -2.66 -6.65
CA LYS A 154 -9.88 -2.28 -7.26
C LYS A 154 -8.73 -2.45 -6.28
N TRP A 155 -8.87 -1.93 -5.07
CA TRP A 155 -7.82 -2.02 -4.06
C TRP A 155 -7.68 -3.44 -3.48
N ALA A 156 -8.75 -4.22 -3.43
CA ALA A 156 -8.66 -5.65 -3.14
C ALA A 156 -7.84 -6.42 -4.19
N ARG A 157 -8.03 -6.13 -5.48
CA ARG A 157 -7.23 -6.74 -6.58
C ARG A 157 -5.77 -6.34 -6.50
N TYR A 158 -5.51 -5.06 -6.23
CA TYR A 158 -4.15 -4.56 -6.02
C TYR A 158 -3.44 -5.36 -4.92
N TRP A 159 -4.03 -5.46 -3.73
CA TRP A 159 -3.42 -6.19 -2.62
C TRP A 159 -3.36 -7.71 -2.82
N THR A 160 -4.34 -8.29 -3.52
CA THR A 160 -4.29 -9.70 -3.93
C THR A 160 -3.10 -9.94 -4.86
N SER A 161 -2.86 -9.06 -5.82
CA SER A 161 -1.70 -9.12 -6.71
C SER A 161 -0.39 -8.96 -5.92
N VAL A 162 -0.29 -8.01 -4.98
CA VAL A 162 0.88 -7.85 -4.10
C VAL A 162 1.22 -9.12 -3.33
N ILE A 163 0.21 -9.82 -2.79
CA ILE A 163 0.38 -11.06 -2.00
C ILE A 163 0.77 -12.24 -2.89
N PHE A 164 0.20 -12.34 -4.09
CA PHE A 164 0.39 -13.49 -4.97
C PHE A 164 1.50 -13.33 -6.03
N TYR A 165 2.08 -12.15 -6.19
CA TYR A 165 3.03 -11.85 -7.27
C TYR A 165 4.16 -12.88 -7.37
N ASP A 166 4.91 -13.10 -6.28
CA ASP A 166 6.02 -14.08 -6.23
C ASP A 166 5.61 -15.40 -5.54
N SER A 167 4.31 -15.69 -5.45
CA SER A 167 3.83 -16.90 -4.75
C SER A 167 3.96 -18.15 -5.62
N GLU A 168 4.82 -19.07 -5.22
CA GLU A 168 4.95 -20.40 -5.84
C GLU A 168 3.93 -21.43 -5.33
N ALA A 169 2.97 -21.01 -4.50
CA ALA A 169 2.01 -21.91 -3.90
C ALA A 169 1.23 -22.73 -4.92
N ASN A 170 1.03 -24.01 -4.61
CA ASN A 170 0.20 -24.90 -5.41
C ASN A 170 -1.21 -24.31 -5.61
N LYS A 171 -1.61 -24.11 -6.88
CA LYS A 171 -2.89 -23.51 -7.28
C LYS A 171 -4.12 -24.20 -6.70
N ASN A 172 -4.05 -25.50 -6.37
CA ASN A 172 -5.15 -26.23 -5.74
C ASN A 172 -5.30 -25.96 -4.23
N ARG A 173 -4.32 -25.30 -3.60
CA ARG A 173 -4.29 -24.98 -2.17
C ARG A 173 -4.67 -23.54 -1.86
N ILE A 174 -4.78 -22.70 -2.88
CA ILE A 174 -5.03 -21.26 -2.76
C ILE A 174 -6.34 -20.88 -3.45
N SER A 175 -6.85 -19.71 -3.10
CA SER A 175 -7.96 -19.04 -3.76
C SER A 175 -7.71 -17.53 -3.73
N PRO A 176 -6.99 -16.98 -4.73
CA PRO A 176 -6.84 -15.53 -4.88
C PRO A 176 -8.18 -14.82 -4.90
N LYS A 177 -9.20 -15.43 -5.50
CA LYS A 177 -10.58 -14.91 -5.52
C LYS A 177 -11.18 -14.75 -4.13
N ALA A 178 -11.05 -15.75 -3.24
CA ALA A 178 -11.57 -15.64 -1.87
C ALA A 178 -10.84 -14.56 -1.06
N LEU A 179 -9.53 -14.35 -1.32
CA LEU A 179 -8.79 -13.24 -0.72
C LEU A 179 -9.29 -11.90 -1.24
N GLU A 180 -9.43 -11.74 -2.55
CA GLU A 180 -9.95 -10.52 -3.19
C GLU A 180 -11.36 -10.19 -2.69
N ASP A 181 -12.25 -11.18 -2.58
CA ASP A 181 -13.61 -10.96 -2.09
C ASP A 181 -13.64 -10.49 -0.64
N TRP A 182 -12.84 -11.12 0.22
CA TRP A 182 -12.74 -10.70 1.61
C TRP A 182 -12.11 -9.32 1.76
N LEU A 183 -11.05 -9.00 1.00
CA LEU A 183 -10.42 -7.68 1.00
C LEU A 183 -11.38 -6.61 0.50
N ALA A 184 -12.17 -6.90 -0.55
CA ALA A 184 -13.16 -5.96 -1.06
C ALA A 184 -14.24 -5.69 0.00
N GLU A 185 -14.70 -6.72 0.71
CA GLU A 185 -15.59 -6.52 1.85
C GLU A 185 -14.97 -5.63 2.94
N GLN A 186 -13.68 -5.82 3.26
CA GLN A 186 -12.99 -5.03 4.28
C GLN A 186 -12.83 -3.56 3.86
N PHE A 187 -12.39 -3.29 2.63
CA PHE A 187 -12.25 -1.92 2.13
C PHE A 187 -13.61 -1.21 2.05
N ASN A 188 -14.66 -1.91 1.64
CA ASN A 188 -16.02 -1.36 1.58
C ASN A 188 -16.51 -0.93 2.97
N LYS A 189 -16.25 -1.76 3.99
CA LYS A 189 -16.56 -1.46 5.40
C LYS A 189 -15.67 -0.38 6.03
N GLY A 190 -14.65 0.11 5.32
CA GLY A 190 -13.66 1.04 5.88
C GLY A 190 -12.82 0.40 6.99
N ALA A 191 -12.53 -0.90 6.88
CA ALA A 191 -11.72 -1.59 7.86
C ALA A 191 -10.29 -1.01 7.88
N PRO A 192 -9.72 -0.75 9.07
CA PRO A 192 -8.39 -0.17 9.16
C PRO A 192 -7.29 -1.17 8.75
N TRP A 193 -6.16 -0.66 8.27
CA TRP A 193 -5.10 -1.50 7.72
C TRP A 193 -4.44 -2.43 8.74
N ASP A 194 -4.36 -2.01 10.01
CA ASP A 194 -3.88 -2.85 11.11
C ASP A 194 -4.77 -4.08 11.32
N TYR A 195 -6.09 -3.90 11.28
CA TYR A 195 -7.05 -5.00 11.35
C TYR A 195 -6.87 -5.98 10.19
N ILE A 196 -6.80 -5.48 8.95
CA ILE A 196 -6.61 -6.33 7.77
C ILE A 196 -5.32 -7.15 7.90
N THR A 197 -4.23 -6.48 8.30
CA THR A 197 -2.92 -7.11 8.51
C THR A 197 -3.00 -8.22 9.54
N VAL A 198 -3.61 -7.96 10.70
CA VAL A 198 -3.74 -8.96 11.78
C VAL A 198 -4.50 -10.18 11.29
N MET A 199 -5.61 -9.98 10.58
CA MET A 199 -6.41 -11.08 10.06
C MET A 199 -5.61 -11.97 9.11
N LEU A 200 -4.78 -11.38 8.24
CA LEU A 200 -3.94 -12.11 7.30
C LEU A 200 -2.83 -12.89 8.02
N ILE A 201 -2.00 -12.22 8.83
CA ILE A 201 -0.79 -12.85 9.39
C ILE A 201 -1.10 -13.82 10.54
N SER A 202 -2.22 -13.61 11.25
CA SER A 202 -2.68 -14.50 12.31
C SER A 202 -3.55 -15.65 11.80
N ALA A 203 -3.76 -15.75 10.49
CA ALA A 203 -4.53 -16.82 9.90
C ALA A 203 -3.88 -18.19 10.17
N THR A 204 -4.73 -19.21 10.32
CA THR A 204 -4.34 -20.58 10.65
C THR A 204 -5.19 -21.53 9.82
N PRO A 205 -4.89 -21.68 8.51
CA PRO A 205 -5.64 -22.57 7.63
C PRO A 205 -5.66 -24.00 8.17
N LYS A 206 -6.82 -24.64 8.10
CA LYS A 206 -7.01 -26.04 8.52
C LYS A 206 -7.53 -26.83 7.34
N ARG A 207 -6.80 -27.90 6.98
CA ARG A 207 -7.23 -28.82 5.92
C ARG A 207 -8.40 -29.66 6.41
N ASN A 208 -9.50 -29.63 5.67
CA ASN A 208 -10.60 -30.58 5.83
C ASN A 208 -10.24 -31.88 5.13
N LYS A 209 -9.93 -32.93 5.90
CA LYS A 209 -9.52 -34.22 5.34
C LYS A 209 -10.65 -34.96 4.60
N LYS A 210 -11.92 -34.60 4.85
CA LYS A 210 -13.09 -35.23 4.23
C LYS A 210 -13.40 -34.68 2.83
N VAL A 211 -12.92 -33.48 2.51
CA VAL A 211 -13.19 -32.81 1.24
C VAL A 211 -11.89 -32.68 0.46
N ARG A 212 -11.87 -33.24 -0.76
CA ARG A 212 -10.69 -33.16 -1.63
C ARG A 212 -10.34 -31.70 -1.90
N ASN A 213 -9.05 -31.37 -1.77
CA ASN A 213 -8.50 -30.03 -1.98
C ASN A 213 -9.09 -28.93 -1.10
N ASP A 214 -9.65 -29.24 0.08
CA ASP A 214 -10.07 -28.22 1.03
C ASP A 214 -8.99 -27.97 2.10
N TYR A 215 -8.23 -26.90 1.90
CA TYR A 215 -7.16 -26.41 2.76
C TYR A 215 -7.62 -25.21 3.61
N GLY A 216 -8.92 -24.89 3.61
CA GLY A 216 -9.47 -23.69 4.24
C GLY A 216 -9.33 -22.42 3.38
N GLN A 217 -8.96 -22.55 2.10
CA GLN A 217 -8.71 -21.42 1.20
C GLN A 217 -9.96 -20.59 0.85
N LYS A 218 -11.16 -21.07 1.17
CA LYS A 218 -12.42 -20.31 1.00
C LYS A 218 -12.55 -19.15 1.99
N TYR A 219 -11.84 -19.22 3.13
CA TYR A 219 -11.76 -18.09 4.04
C TYR A 219 -10.63 -17.17 3.59
N GLY A 220 -10.97 -15.96 3.12
CA GLY A 220 -10.04 -15.02 2.49
C GLY A 220 -8.70 -14.88 3.20
N PRO A 221 -8.65 -14.58 4.52
CA PRO A 221 -7.38 -14.38 5.23
C PRO A 221 -6.42 -15.57 5.22
N ASN A 222 -6.93 -16.80 5.11
CA ASN A 222 -6.07 -17.98 5.03
C ASN A 222 -5.14 -17.94 3.80
N ASN A 223 -5.52 -17.22 2.74
CA ASN A 223 -4.78 -17.20 1.49
C ASN A 223 -3.43 -16.49 1.59
N PHE A 224 -3.20 -15.57 2.54
CA PHE A 224 -1.85 -15.06 2.80
C PHE A 224 -0.91 -16.17 3.25
N VAL A 225 -1.37 -16.98 4.21
CA VAL A 225 -0.58 -18.12 4.73
C VAL A 225 -0.42 -19.21 3.68
N LEU A 226 -1.47 -19.47 2.90
CA LEU A 226 -1.44 -20.49 1.85
C LEU A 226 -0.58 -20.07 0.64
N ALA A 227 -0.52 -18.77 0.31
CA ALA A 227 0.41 -18.22 -0.68
C ALA A 227 1.88 -18.45 -0.29
N CYS A 228 2.16 -18.46 1.01
CA CYS A 228 3.49 -18.80 1.55
C CYS A 228 3.68 -20.33 1.74
N GLU A 229 2.76 -21.17 1.23
CA GLU A 229 2.70 -22.62 1.48
C GLU A 229 2.72 -23.02 2.97
N ASN A 230 2.37 -22.09 3.87
CA ASN A 230 2.53 -22.21 5.32
C ASN A 230 3.99 -22.50 5.76
N LYS A 231 4.99 -22.17 4.92
CA LYS A 231 6.42 -22.23 5.26
C LYS A 231 6.77 -21.06 6.17
N SER A 232 7.40 -21.34 7.31
CA SER A 232 7.71 -20.31 8.32
C SER A 232 8.68 -19.24 7.82
N THR A 233 9.63 -19.60 6.96
CA THR A 233 10.61 -18.66 6.38
C THR A 233 9.96 -17.76 5.33
N GLU A 234 9.15 -18.33 4.43
CA GLU A 234 8.41 -17.54 3.44
C GLU A 234 7.41 -16.59 4.12
N LEU A 235 6.71 -17.04 5.18
CA LEU A 235 5.85 -16.16 5.99
C LEU A 235 6.61 -15.00 6.62
N ALA A 236 7.83 -15.23 7.14
CA ALA A 236 8.66 -14.16 7.69
C ALA A 236 9.08 -13.15 6.61
N SER A 237 9.57 -13.66 5.47
CA SER A 237 9.95 -12.86 4.31
C SER A 237 8.79 -11.99 3.80
N GLN A 238 7.63 -12.61 3.50
CA GLN A 238 6.47 -11.89 2.98
C GLN A 238 5.86 -10.95 4.00
N THR A 239 5.88 -11.30 5.30
CA THR A 239 5.40 -10.38 6.34
C THR A 239 6.26 -9.12 6.40
N ALA A 240 7.59 -9.27 6.31
CA ALA A 240 8.50 -8.13 6.31
C ALA A 240 8.37 -7.30 5.03
N ARG A 241 8.34 -7.94 3.87
CA ARG A 241 8.21 -7.27 2.57
C ARG A 241 6.89 -6.49 2.46
N ILE A 242 5.77 -7.15 2.70
CA ILE A 242 4.43 -6.57 2.43
C ILE A 242 4.03 -5.55 3.49
N PHE A 243 4.24 -5.86 4.77
CA PHE A 243 3.71 -5.04 5.87
C PHE A 243 4.75 -4.14 6.53
N MET A 244 6.04 -4.32 6.27
CA MET A 244 7.09 -3.39 6.71
C MET A 244 7.81 -2.72 5.53
N GLY A 245 7.57 -3.17 4.29
CA GLY A 245 8.26 -2.62 3.13
C GLY A 245 9.76 -2.91 3.18
N ILE A 246 10.22 -3.95 3.88
CA ILE A 246 11.65 -4.30 3.98
C ILE A 246 11.88 -5.70 3.41
N SER A 247 12.91 -5.84 2.59
CA SER A 247 13.34 -7.13 2.08
C SER A 247 14.42 -7.73 2.98
N ILE A 248 14.10 -8.86 3.61
CA ILE A 248 15.04 -9.61 4.45
C ILE A 248 15.25 -11.04 3.94
N LYS A 249 14.80 -11.37 2.73
CA LYS A 249 14.84 -12.75 2.21
C LYS A 249 16.27 -13.29 2.07
N CYS A 250 17.22 -12.45 1.67
CA CYS A 250 18.63 -12.85 1.61
C CYS A 250 19.18 -13.28 2.98
N ALA A 251 18.61 -12.75 4.07
CA ALA A 251 18.96 -13.12 5.43
C ALA A 251 18.56 -14.56 5.82
N GLU A 252 17.85 -15.30 4.96
CA GLU A 252 17.54 -16.73 5.21
C GLU A 252 18.79 -17.61 5.20
N CYS A 253 19.70 -17.38 4.25
CA CYS A 253 20.86 -18.26 4.03
C CYS A 253 22.16 -17.68 4.60
N HIS A 254 22.32 -16.35 4.59
CA HIS A 254 23.52 -15.65 5.04
C HIS A 254 23.15 -14.30 5.63
N ASP A 255 24.06 -13.58 6.30
CA ASP A 255 23.79 -12.19 6.67
C ASP A 255 23.55 -11.34 5.41
N HIS A 256 22.63 -10.38 5.47
CA HIS A 256 22.28 -9.57 4.30
C HIS A 256 23.53 -8.83 3.76
N PRO A 257 23.79 -8.86 2.44
CA PRO A 257 25.04 -8.38 1.88
C PRO A 257 25.16 -6.84 1.82
N PHE A 258 24.01 -6.15 1.83
CA PHE A 258 23.92 -4.70 1.63
C PHE A 258 23.09 -3.97 2.71
N ASP A 259 22.71 -4.67 3.78
CA ASP A 259 21.91 -4.14 4.89
C ASP A 259 22.34 -4.88 6.16
N ASN A 260 22.01 -4.35 7.33
CA ASN A 260 22.47 -4.85 8.62
C ASN A 260 21.64 -6.03 9.17
N TRP A 261 20.77 -6.63 8.36
CA TRP A 261 19.95 -7.77 8.77
C TRP A 261 20.76 -9.05 8.91
N LYS A 262 20.72 -9.62 10.12
CA LYS A 262 21.41 -10.87 10.44
C LYS A 262 20.57 -12.08 10.12
N ARG A 263 21.25 -13.17 9.77
CA ARG A 263 20.61 -14.46 9.55
C ARG A 263 19.80 -14.94 10.76
N GLU A 264 20.35 -14.74 11.95
CA GLU A 264 19.66 -15.07 13.19
C GLU A 264 18.35 -14.30 13.34
N GLN A 265 18.32 -12.99 13.02
CA GLN A 265 17.10 -12.17 13.12
C GLN A 265 16.00 -12.63 12.16
N PHE A 266 16.36 -13.06 10.94
CA PHE A 266 15.40 -13.65 10.00
C PHE A 266 14.75 -14.90 10.60
N HIS A 267 15.57 -15.80 11.16
CA HIS A 267 15.11 -17.04 11.75
C HIS A 267 14.34 -16.82 13.08
N GLU A 268 14.67 -15.77 13.85
CA GLU A 268 13.88 -15.34 15.00
C GLU A 268 12.48 -14.86 14.58
N LEU A 269 12.35 -14.15 13.46
CA LEU A 269 11.04 -13.78 12.91
C LEU A 269 10.27 -15.00 12.40
N ALA A 270 10.94 -15.91 11.67
CA ALA A 270 10.35 -17.17 11.19
C ALA A 270 9.82 -18.04 12.35
N ALA A 271 10.50 -18.04 13.49
CA ALA A 271 10.13 -18.82 14.67
C ALA A 271 8.73 -18.47 15.22
N PHE A 272 8.20 -17.27 14.98
CA PHE A 272 6.82 -16.96 15.39
C PHE A 272 5.79 -17.77 14.61
N PHE A 273 6.02 -18.01 13.32
CA PHE A 273 5.09 -18.69 12.43
C PHE A 273 5.14 -20.21 12.55
N HIS A 274 6.21 -20.74 13.13
CA HIS A 274 6.37 -22.17 13.33
C HIS A 274 5.40 -22.69 14.40
N PRO A 275 4.75 -23.86 14.21
CA PRO A 275 3.80 -24.40 15.20
C PRO A 275 4.46 -24.84 16.51
N TYR A 276 5.68 -25.37 16.42
CA TYR A 276 6.43 -25.94 17.54
C TYR A 276 7.76 -25.21 17.76
N THR A 277 8.73 -25.87 18.40
CA THR A 277 10.11 -25.39 18.49
C THR A 277 10.70 -25.22 17.10
N TYR A 278 11.00 -23.98 16.73
CA TYR A 278 11.68 -23.69 15.49
C TYR A 278 13.18 -24.01 15.60
N LYS A 279 13.74 -24.58 14.54
CA LYS A 279 15.17 -24.86 14.44
C LYS A 279 15.71 -24.29 13.14
N MET A 280 16.73 -23.46 13.26
CA MET A 280 17.50 -22.90 12.16
C MET A 280 18.55 -23.93 11.71
N PRO A 281 18.64 -24.27 10.42
CA PRO A 281 19.72 -25.11 9.92
C PRO A 281 21.07 -24.41 10.08
N ASP A 282 22.17 -25.15 10.24
CA ASP A 282 23.50 -24.58 10.15
C ASP A 282 23.78 -24.10 8.71
N LYS A 283 24.72 -23.16 8.57
CA LYS A 283 25.07 -22.55 7.29
C LYS A 283 25.84 -23.54 6.40
N ASP A 284 26.77 -24.29 6.99
CA ASP A 284 27.70 -25.15 6.26
C ASP A 284 27.19 -26.61 6.23
N ASP A 285 26.45 -27.03 7.27
CA ASP A 285 25.78 -28.34 7.32
C ASP A 285 24.28 -28.24 7.67
N PRO A 286 23.37 -28.23 6.69
CA PRO A 286 21.93 -28.11 6.93
C PRO A 286 21.30 -29.23 7.79
N THR A 287 22.01 -30.33 8.04
CA THR A 287 21.57 -31.41 8.94
C THR A 287 21.68 -31.02 10.41
N VAL A 288 22.68 -30.17 10.74
CA VAL A 288 22.85 -29.56 12.06
C VAL A 288 21.83 -28.44 12.23
N LYS A 289 21.18 -28.39 13.39
CA LYS A 289 20.04 -27.49 13.62
C LYS A 289 20.06 -26.88 15.02
N THR A 290 20.00 -25.56 15.09
CA THR A 290 20.02 -24.78 16.33
C THR A 290 18.62 -24.30 16.68
N VAL A 291 18.22 -24.44 17.93
CA VAL A 291 16.91 -23.93 18.40
C VAL A 291 16.95 -22.41 18.45
N VAL A 292 15.99 -21.78 17.76
CA VAL A 292 15.84 -20.31 17.74
C VAL A 292 14.50 -19.94 18.37
N LYS A 293 14.51 -18.93 19.23
CA LYS A 293 13.30 -18.43 19.91
C LYS A 293 12.68 -17.28 19.11
N PRO A 294 11.35 -17.12 19.11
CA PRO A 294 10.69 -16.01 18.44
C PRO A 294 11.12 -14.67 19.03
N ARG A 295 11.60 -13.78 18.17
CA ARG A 295 11.92 -12.38 18.49
C ARG A 295 11.67 -11.52 17.27
N PHE A 296 10.97 -10.41 17.46
CA PHE A 296 10.68 -9.46 16.40
C PHE A 296 11.95 -8.67 16.04
N LEU A 297 11.97 -8.04 14.87
CA LEU A 297 13.15 -7.33 14.36
C LEU A 297 13.65 -6.22 15.29
N LEU A 298 12.76 -5.63 16.08
CA LEU A 298 13.08 -4.59 17.08
C LEU A 298 13.33 -5.14 18.49
N GLY A 299 13.35 -6.45 18.64
CA GLY A 299 13.76 -7.13 19.87
C GLY A 299 12.62 -7.65 20.75
N GLU A 300 11.35 -7.33 20.43
CA GLU A 300 10.18 -7.80 21.18
C GLU A 300 10.07 -9.32 21.14
N LYS A 301 9.64 -9.89 22.26
CA LYS A 301 9.46 -11.34 22.39
C LYS A 301 8.02 -11.62 22.81
N PRO A 302 7.39 -12.68 22.28
CA PRO A 302 6.10 -13.11 22.78
C PRO A 302 6.24 -13.58 24.24
N TYR A 303 5.13 -13.57 24.98
CA TYR A 303 5.10 -14.13 26.33
C TYR A 303 5.50 -15.61 26.30
N GLU A 304 6.16 -16.06 27.38
CA GLU A 304 6.60 -17.46 27.49
C GLU A 304 5.42 -18.43 27.33
N LYS A 305 5.66 -19.55 26.65
CA LYS A 305 4.69 -20.64 26.45
C LYS A 305 3.44 -20.26 25.65
N MET A 306 3.42 -19.11 24.96
CA MET A 306 2.36 -18.81 23.99
C MET A 306 2.27 -19.90 22.91
N LYS A 307 1.04 -20.34 22.62
CA LYS A 307 0.74 -21.23 21.48
C LYS A 307 0.97 -20.50 20.15
N SER A 308 1.15 -21.27 19.07
CA SER A 308 1.49 -20.73 17.74
C SER A 308 0.48 -19.71 17.21
N ASP A 309 -0.82 -19.93 17.42
CA ASP A 309 -1.89 -18.98 17.09
C ASP A 309 -1.73 -17.65 17.84
N ALA A 310 -1.49 -17.69 19.16
CA ALA A 310 -1.23 -16.49 19.96
C ALA A 310 0.10 -15.79 19.59
N ARG A 311 1.13 -16.55 19.22
CA ARG A 311 2.41 -15.99 18.72
C ARG A 311 2.19 -15.20 17.43
N ARG A 312 1.43 -15.72 16.47
CA ARG A 312 1.13 -15.00 15.22
C ARG A 312 0.34 -13.72 15.46
N VAL A 313 -0.62 -13.71 16.39
CA VAL A 313 -1.32 -12.47 16.82
C VAL A 313 -0.34 -11.47 17.45
N SER A 314 0.63 -11.95 18.23
CA SER A 314 1.63 -11.08 18.86
C SER A 314 2.51 -10.35 17.83
N ILE A 315 2.93 -11.02 16.75
CA ILE A 315 3.64 -10.35 15.64
C ILE A 315 2.81 -9.19 15.10
N ALA A 316 1.51 -9.42 14.90
CA ALA A 316 0.62 -8.42 14.31
C ALA A 316 0.52 -7.17 15.18
N ALA A 317 0.45 -7.38 16.50
CA ALA A 317 0.50 -6.30 17.46
C ALA A 317 1.86 -5.57 17.46
N TYR A 318 2.98 -6.29 17.31
CA TYR A 318 4.31 -5.68 17.23
C TYR A 318 4.50 -4.88 15.94
N LEU A 319 3.91 -5.35 14.84
CA LEU A 319 3.88 -4.60 13.58
C LEU A 319 3.12 -3.29 13.74
N ALA A 320 1.85 -3.36 14.17
CA ALA A 320 0.97 -2.19 14.16
C ALA A 320 1.19 -1.24 15.33
N TYR A 321 1.45 -1.75 16.53
CA TYR A 321 1.31 -0.98 17.77
C TYR A 321 2.62 -0.70 18.50
N ASN A 322 3.74 -1.30 18.10
CA ASN A 322 5.03 -0.92 18.63
C ASN A 322 5.36 0.54 18.24
N PRO A 323 5.58 1.47 19.19
CA PRO A 323 5.88 2.86 18.87
C PRO A 323 7.24 3.03 18.18
N LYS A 324 8.17 2.08 18.37
CA LYS A 324 9.48 2.09 17.70
C LYS A 324 9.41 1.57 16.26
N ASN A 325 8.35 0.85 15.90
CA ASN A 325 8.14 0.39 14.54
C ASN A 325 7.51 1.49 13.68
N TYR A 326 8.32 2.13 12.85
CA TYR A 326 7.86 3.11 11.87
C TYR A 326 7.53 2.47 10.51
N TRP A 327 8.05 1.26 10.23
CA TRP A 327 7.93 0.60 8.94
C TRP A 327 6.49 0.30 8.56
N PHE A 328 5.66 -0.12 9.52
CA PHE A 328 4.29 -0.53 9.24
C PHE A 328 3.45 0.58 8.56
N ALA A 329 3.46 1.78 9.15
CA ALA A 329 2.72 2.91 8.59
C ALA A 329 3.39 3.45 7.33
N ARG A 330 4.73 3.54 7.30
CA ARG A 330 5.45 4.06 6.13
C ARG A 330 5.32 3.15 4.91
N ALA A 331 5.32 1.83 5.07
CA ALA A 331 5.19 0.89 3.97
C ALA A 331 3.86 1.06 3.25
N TYR A 332 2.76 1.15 4.01
CA TYR A 332 1.44 1.40 3.43
C TYR A 332 1.39 2.77 2.74
N VAL A 333 1.82 3.83 3.44
CA VAL A 333 1.83 5.21 2.90
C VAL A 333 2.65 5.29 1.62
N ASN A 334 3.88 4.77 1.63
CA ASN A 334 4.78 4.80 0.49
C ASN A 334 4.17 4.05 -0.70
N ARG A 335 3.63 2.85 -0.47
CA ARG A 335 3.03 2.04 -1.53
C ARG A 335 1.82 2.71 -2.19
N ILE A 336 0.90 3.27 -1.39
CA ILE A 336 -0.26 4.00 -1.93
C ILE A 336 0.18 5.28 -2.64
N TRP A 337 1.17 5.99 -2.10
CA TRP A 337 1.76 7.17 -2.73
C TRP A 337 2.38 6.82 -4.09
N SER A 338 3.21 5.78 -4.16
CA SER A 338 3.83 5.30 -5.41
C SER A 338 2.79 4.93 -6.46
N GLU A 339 1.69 4.28 -6.07
CA GLU A 339 0.64 3.89 -7.01
C GLU A 339 -0.14 5.10 -7.58
N LEU A 340 -0.31 6.16 -6.80
CA LEU A 340 -1.06 7.36 -7.21
C LEU A 340 -0.20 8.42 -7.90
N ILE A 341 1.02 8.65 -7.41
CA ILE A 341 1.93 9.69 -7.91
C ILE A 341 2.92 9.14 -8.94
N GLY A 342 3.17 7.83 -8.90
CA GLY A 342 4.03 7.08 -9.82
C GLY A 342 5.43 6.76 -9.28
N ASP A 343 5.90 7.52 -8.28
CA ASP A 343 7.15 7.29 -7.57
C ASP A 343 6.92 7.35 -6.04
N GLY A 344 7.73 6.63 -5.27
CA GLY A 344 7.67 6.62 -3.80
C GLY A 344 8.69 7.53 -3.13
N PHE A 345 8.53 7.74 -1.82
CA PHE A 345 9.58 8.29 -0.95
C PHE A 345 10.72 7.29 -0.73
N TYR A 346 10.40 6.00 -0.90
CA TYR A 346 11.28 4.85 -0.91
C TYR A 346 10.93 3.98 -2.13
N ASP A 347 11.85 3.13 -2.54
CA ASP A 347 11.47 1.94 -3.31
C ASP A 347 10.53 1.06 -2.46
N VAL A 348 9.46 0.55 -3.06
CA VAL A 348 8.27 0.04 -2.34
C VAL A 348 8.58 -1.04 -1.30
N ASP A 349 9.54 -1.93 -1.59
CA ASP A 349 9.93 -3.06 -0.73
C ASP A 349 11.35 -2.88 -0.11
N SER A 350 11.85 -1.64 -0.06
CA SER A 350 13.20 -1.28 0.42
C SER A 350 13.23 -0.10 1.41
N LEU A 351 12.45 -0.16 2.50
CA LEU A 351 12.36 0.86 3.58
C LEU A 351 13.36 0.61 4.74
N GLY A 352 14.43 -0.15 4.50
CA GLY A 352 15.41 -0.57 5.52
C GLY A 352 16.04 0.61 6.28
N PRO A 353 16.70 0.35 7.44
CA PRO A 353 17.34 1.39 8.24
C PRO A 353 18.33 2.24 7.44
N ASP A 354 19.04 1.60 6.52
CA ASP A 354 20.09 2.19 5.69
C ASP A 354 19.58 2.63 4.31
N SER A 355 18.25 2.56 4.07
CA SER A 355 17.67 2.92 2.78
C SER A 355 17.54 4.42 2.61
N ASP A 356 17.85 4.89 1.40
CA ASP A 356 17.63 6.27 1.00
C ASP A 356 16.14 6.62 1.06
N VAL A 357 15.86 7.80 1.61
CA VAL A 357 14.51 8.31 1.76
C VAL A 357 14.44 9.73 1.25
N ILE A 358 13.53 9.95 0.32
CA ILE A 358 13.31 11.25 -0.30
C ILE A 358 12.25 11.97 0.53
N HIS A 359 12.46 13.26 0.84
CA HIS A 359 11.56 14.09 1.65
C HIS A 359 11.10 13.40 2.95
N LYS A 360 12.06 12.84 3.70
CA LYS A 360 11.85 12.10 4.95
C LYS A 360 10.87 12.78 5.93
N PRO A 361 10.90 14.11 6.16
CA PRO A 361 9.94 14.78 7.04
C PRO A 361 8.49 14.62 6.59
N VAL A 362 8.22 14.60 5.27
CA VAL A 362 6.88 14.48 4.69
C VAL A 362 6.31 13.09 4.93
N VAL A 363 7.01 12.03 4.51
CA VAL A 363 6.54 10.65 4.71
C VAL A 363 6.39 10.30 6.20
N ASN A 364 7.27 10.83 7.05
CA ASN A 364 7.15 10.68 8.51
C ASN A 364 5.86 11.30 9.04
N ARG A 365 5.53 12.51 8.57
CA ARG A 365 4.34 13.23 9.01
C ARG A 365 3.05 12.56 8.51
N ILE A 366 3.03 12.09 7.27
CA ILE A 366 1.89 11.31 6.74
C ILE A 366 1.73 10.01 7.54
N ALA A 367 2.80 9.23 7.73
CA ALA A 367 2.75 7.95 8.44
C ALA A 367 2.35 8.09 9.91
N ALA A 368 2.83 9.13 10.60
CA ALA A 368 2.41 9.43 11.97
C ALA A 368 0.91 9.76 12.03
N ASN A 369 0.40 10.56 11.08
CA ASN A 369 -1.03 10.87 11.01
C ASN A 369 -1.88 9.68 10.59
N PHE A 370 -1.40 8.82 9.70
CA PHE A 370 -2.07 7.56 9.33
C PHE A 370 -2.28 6.68 10.56
N ARG A 371 -1.25 6.52 11.40
CA ARG A 371 -1.35 5.84 12.69
C ARG A 371 -2.31 6.53 13.66
N TYR A 372 -2.30 7.86 13.71
CA TYR A 372 -3.20 8.63 14.56
C TYR A 372 -4.67 8.50 14.13
N LYS A 373 -4.91 8.33 12.82
CA LYS A 373 -6.21 8.09 12.19
C LYS A 373 -6.58 6.60 12.17
N ASP A 374 -6.04 5.85 13.12
CA ASP A 374 -6.31 4.41 13.30
C ASP A 374 -6.07 3.59 12.02
N PHE A 375 -5.07 3.98 11.22
CA PHE A 375 -4.69 3.31 9.98
C PHE A 375 -5.81 3.23 8.92
N ASP A 376 -6.70 4.23 8.86
CA ASP A 376 -7.80 4.33 7.91
C ASP A 376 -7.31 4.52 6.45
N PRO A 377 -7.45 3.52 5.56
CA PRO A 377 -7.09 3.64 4.15
C PRO A 377 -7.78 4.80 3.44
N LYS A 378 -9.08 5.02 3.68
CA LYS A 378 -9.87 6.05 3.00
C LYS A 378 -9.39 7.44 3.39
N TRP A 379 -8.99 7.65 4.65
CA TRP A 379 -8.35 8.90 5.07
C TRP A 379 -7.07 9.19 4.28
N LEU A 380 -6.22 8.17 4.05
CA LEU A 380 -4.99 8.36 3.28
C LEU A 380 -5.28 8.74 1.82
N PHE A 381 -6.25 8.06 1.18
CA PHE A 381 -6.70 8.44 -0.16
C PHE A 381 -7.19 9.88 -0.22
N ARG A 382 -8.04 10.30 0.72
CA ARG A 382 -8.51 11.69 0.80
C ARG A 382 -7.37 12.68 0.94
N LEU A 383 -6.41 12.39 1.82
CA LEU A 383 -5.26 13.27 2.04
C LEU A 383 -4.45 13.48 0.76
N ILE A 384 -4.11 12.39 0.07
CA ILE A 384 -3.30 12.45 -1.16
C ILE A 384 -4.10 13.06 -2.30
N MET A 385 -5.32 12.61 -2.55
CA MET A 385 -6.06 12.99 -3.76
C MET A 385 -6.61 14.42 -3.73
N ASN A 386 -6.81 14.99 -2.53
CA ASN A 386 -7.14 16.42 -2.37
C ASN A 386 -5.90 17.34 -2.39
N SER A 387 -4.68 16.79 -2.45
CA SER A 387 -3.45 17.59 -2.52
C SER A 387 -3.20 18.15 -3.91
N LYS A 388 -2.51 19.28 -3.99
CA LYS A 388 -2.01 19.85 -5.23
C LYS A 388 -1.12 18.86 -5.94
N VAL A 389 -0.20 18.17 -5.22
CA VAL A 389 0.74 17.23 -5.86
C VAL A 389 0.05 16.12 -6.66
N TYR A 390 -1.04 15.54 -6.15
CA TYR A 390 -1.82 14.55 -6.91
C TYR A 390 -2.53 15.17 -8.12
N GLN A 391 -2.95 16.43 -8.01
CA GLN A 391 -3.68 17.16 -9.03
C GLN A 391 -2.76 17.93 -10.00
N ARG A 392 -1.45 17.69 -9.98
CA ARG A 392 -0.52 18.24 -10.98
C ARG A 392 -0.58 17.48 -12.30
N GLU A 393 -0.27 18.15 -13.39
CA GLU A 393 -0.09 17.52 -14.69
C GLU A 393 0.97 16.42 -14.63
N MET A 394 0.87 15.48 -15.57
CA MET A 394 1.88 14.44 -15.71
C MET A 394 3.06 14.96 -16.52
N GLN A 395 4.29 14.75 -16.02
CA GLN A 395 5.52 15.10 -16.73
C GLN A 395 6.55 13.99 -16.57
N THR A 396 7.46 13.91 -17.55
CA THR A 396 8.62 13.01 -17.44
C THR A 396 9.54 13.52 -16.33
N ILE A 397 9.80 12.67 -15.34
CA ILE A 397 10.71 12.96 -14.23
C ILE A 397 12.05 12.29 -14.53
N SER A 398 13.09 13.10 -14.66
CA SER A 398 14.42 12.68 -15.12
C SER A 398 15.45 12.59 -13.98
N SER A 399 15.16 13.18 -12.82
CA SER A 399 16.04 13.15 -11.65
C SER A 399 15.26 13.05 -10.34
N GLN A 400 15.93 12.60 -9.27
CA GLN A 400 15.31 12.58 -7.93
C GLN A 400 14.89 13.97 -7.44
N SER A 401 15.58 15.03 -7.88
CA SER A 401 15.26 16.42 -7.48
C SER A 401 13.96 16.96 -8.08
N GLU A 402 13.42 16.28 -9.10
CA GLU A 402 12.13 16.58 -9.74
C GLU A 402 10.98 15.74 -9.16
N LEU A 403 11.27 14.79 -8.26
CA LEU A 403 10.23 13.95 -7.69
C LEU A 403 9.18 14.79 -6.97
N PHE A 404 7.92 14.46 -7.22
CA PHE A 404 6.74 15.12 -6.66
C PHE A 404 6.53 16.56 -7.15
N THR A 405 7.32 17.09 -8.08
CA THR A 405 6.99 18.36 -8.74
C THR A 405 5.89 18.18 -9.80
N SER A 406 5.66 16.96 -10.25
CA SER A 406 4.59 16.51 -11.14
C SER A 406 4.15 15.09 -10.76
N VAL A 407 3.08 14.59 -11.39
CA VAL A 407 2.77 13.15 -11.37
C VAL A 407 3.59 12.46 -12.47
N ARG A 408 4.11 11.26 -12.22
CA ARG A 408 4.78 10.48 -13.28
C ARG A 408 3.74 9.77 -14.15
N PRO A 409 3.84 9.86 -15.49
CA PRO A 409 3.08 9.01 -16.41
C PRO A 409 3.22 7.53 -16.01
N SER A 410 2.09 6.89 -15.74
CA SER A 410 2.05 5.52 -15.21
C SER A 410 1.27 4.61 -16.13
N ARG A 411 1.66 3.34 -16.20
CA ARG A 411 0.91 2.33 -16.95
C ARG A 411 -0.37 1.97 -16.24
N LEU A 412 -1.40 1.63 -16.99
CA LEU A 412 -2.59 1.02 -16.41
C LEU A 412 -2.28 -0.42 -16.03
N ARG A 413 -2.73 -0.80 -14.83
CA ARG A 413 -2.64 -2.18 -14.37
C ARG A 413 -3.48 -3.10 -15.27
N PRO A 414 -3.12 -4.39 -15.38
CA PRO A 414 -3.83 -5.34 -16.23
C PRO A 414 -5.34 -5.38 -15.98
N ASP A 415 -5.77 -5.25 -14.72
CA ASP A 415 -7.20 -5.26 -14.37
C ASP A 415 -7.95 -4.01 -14.88
N VAL A 416 -7.28 -2.87 -14.95
CA VAL A 416 -7.85 -1.60 -15.47
C VAL A 416 -7.91 -1.62 -17.00
N VAL A 417 -6.89 -2.16 -17.67
CA VAL A 417 -6.91 -2.39 -19.12
C VAL A 417 -8.04 -3.36 -19.48
N ALA A 418 -8.15 -4.48 -18.76
CA ALA A 418 -9.19 -5.47 -19.01
C ALA A 418 -10.60 -4.92 -18.75
N ALA A 419 -10.77 -4.06 -17.72
CA ALA A 419 -12.04 -3.37 -17.46
C ALA A 419 -12.41 -2.40 -18.59
N SER A 420 -11.43 -1.65 -19.10
CA SER A 420 -11.61 -0.71 -20.22
C SER A 420 -12.00 -1.43 -21.51
N VAL A 421 -11.33 -2.56 -21.82
CA VAL A 421 -11.70 -3.41 -22.95
C VAL A 421 -13.11 -3.98 -22.77
N LYS A 422 -13.42 -4.55 -21.60
CA LYS A 422 -14.74 -5.09 -21.28
C LYS A 422 -15.86 -4.05 -21.46
N LYS A 423 -15.62 -2.79 -21.10
CA LYS A 423 -16.59 -1.69 -21.30
C LYS A 423 -16.96 -1.52 -22.78
N LEU A 424 -16.00 -1.72 -23.69
CA LEU A 424 -16.20 -1.53 -25.13
C LEU A 424 -16.80 -2.76 -25.81
N VAL A 425 -16.36 -3.97 -25.44
CA VAL A 425 -16.71 -5.20 -26.17
C VAL A 425 -17.59 -6.20 -25.42
N GLY A 426 -17.96 -5.87 -24.18
CA GLY A 426 -18.66 -6.78 -23.27
C GLY A 426 -17.75 -7.83 -22.63
N GLU A 427 -18.35 -8.76 -21.90
CA GLU A 427 -17.61 -9.82 -21.21
C GLU A 427 -16.99 -10.81 -22.22
N ASP A 428 -15.69 -11.02 -22.11
CA ASP A 428 -14.98 -12.12 -22.75
C ASP A 428 -13.91 -12.67 -21.82
N LYS A 429 -14.13 -13.88 -21.31
CA LYS A 429 -13.24 -14.50 -20.31
C LYS A 429 -11.86 -14.85 -20.87
N LYS A 430 -11.78 -15.19 -22.16
CA LYS A 430 -10.53 -15.59 -22.80
C LYS A 430 -9.67 -14.34 -23.01
N LEU A 431 -10.23 -13.31 -23.62
CA LEU A 431 -9.59 -12.02 -23.81
C LEU A 431 -9.18 -11.39 -22.47
N HIS A 432 -10.07 -11.43 -21.46
CA HIS A 432 -9.75 -10.97 -20.12
C HIS A 432 -8.52 -11.68 -19.56
N LYS A 433 -8.50 -13.02 -19.62
CA LYS A 433 -7.37 -13.81 -19.12
C LYS A 433 -6.07 -13.50 -19.86
N GLU A 434 -6.12 -13.34 -21.17
CA GLU A 434 -4.95 -13.02 -22.00
C GLU A 434 -4.40 -11.63 -21.65
N ILE A 435 -5.26 -10.62 -21.51
CA ILE A 435 -4.86 -9.28 -21.03
C ILE A 435 -4.20 -9.38 -19.65
N MET A 436 -4.82 -10.07 -18.70
CA MET A 436 -4.27 -10.23 -17.35
C MET A 436 -2.89 -10.89 -17.33
N GLN A 437 -2.58 -11.75 -18.32
CA GLN A 437 -1.29 -12.42 -18.44
C GLN A 437 -0.24 -11.57 -19.14
N VAL A 438 -0.58 -10.92 -20.26
CA VAL A 438 0.36 -10.14 -21.08
C VAL A 438 0.69 -8.78 -20.44
N PHE A 439 -0.27 -8.20 -19.73
CA PHE A 439 -0.10 -6.94 -19.01
C PHE A 439 0.33 -7.13 -17.55
N ASP A 440 0.68 -8.36 -17.14
CA ASP A 440 1.15 -8.62 -15.78
C ASP A 440 2.39 -7.76 -15.45
N MET A 441 2.47 -7.31 -14.21
CA MET A 441 3.52 -6.39 -13.77
C MET A 441 3.79 -6.51 -12.29
N ASN A 442 5.05 -6.27 -11.90
CA ASN A 442 5.45 -6.27 -10.51
C ASN A 442 4.86 -5.06 -9.76
N PRO A 443 3.97 -5.26 -8.77
CA PRO A 443 3.36 -4.17 -8.02
C PRO A 443 4.32 -3.48 -7.04
N SER A 444 5.56 -3.96 -6.92
CA SER A 444 6.62 -3.37 -6.08
C SER A 444 7.67 -2.60 -6.89
N LEU A 445 7.62 -2.61 -8.23
CA LEU A 445 8.53 -1.79 -9.04
C LEU A 445 8.02 -0.34 -9.14
N PRO A 446 8.91 0.66 -9.13
CA PRO A 446 8.53 2.05 -9.41
C PRO A 446 8.05 2.18 -10.87
N GLN A 447 7.13 3.12 -11.14
CA GLN A 447 6.53 3.25 -12.48
C GLN A 447 7.56 3.60 -13.55
N GLY A 448 8.62 4.35 -13.19
CA GLY A 448 9.74 4.63 -14.10
C GLY A 448 10.50 3.39 -14.58
N ALA A 449 10.46 2.29 -13.83
CA ALA A 449 11.08 1.02 -14.20
C ALA A 449 10.14 0.07 -14.97
N LEU A 450 8.86 0.41 -15.09
CA LEU A 450 7.88 -0.41 -15.81
C LEU A 450 7.92 -0.07 -17.30
N GLU A 451 8.78 -0.78 -18.04
CA GLU A 451 8.85 -0.66 -19.49
C GLU A 451 7.64 -1.30 -20.19
N GLY A 452 7.32 -0.77 -21.36
CA GLY A 452 6.25 -1.31 -22.19
C GLY A 452 6.78 -2.41 -23.07
N SER A 453 6.15 -3.57 -23.02
CA SER A 453 6.56 -4.63 -23.91
C SER A 453 5.95 -4.40 -25.29
N ILE A 454 6.77 -4.61 -26.32
CA ILE A 454 6.30 -4.75 -27.70
C ILE A 454 5.20 -5.82 -27.76
N GLN A 455 5.29 -6.86 -26.92
CA GLN A 455 4.28 -7.90 -26.78
C GLN A 455 2.90 -7.35 -26.37
N GLN A 456 2.82 -6.41 -25.42
CA GLN A 456 1.53 -5.78 -25.05
C GLN A 456 0.91 -5.01 -26.22
N ALA A 457 1.72 -4.27 -26.98
CA ALA A 457 1.24 -3.53 -28.16
C ALA A 457 0.80 -4.49 -29.27
N LEU A 458 1.65 -5.46 -29.63
CA LEU A 458 1.36 -6.45 -30.66
C LEU A 458 0.17 -7.34 -30.30
N MET A 459 -0.01 -7.67 -29.02
CA MET A 459 -1.16 -8.42 -28.55
C MET A 459 -2.43 -7.63 -28.89
N MET A 460 -2.54 -6.35 -28.54
CA MET A 460 -3.73 -5.54 -28.84
C MET A 460 -3.92 -5.35 -30.35
N MET A 461 -2.86 -4.96 -31.06
CA MET A 461 -2.90 -4.58 -32.48
C MET A 461 -3.14 -5.74 -33.44
N ASN A 462 -2.95 -6.98 -33.01
CA ASN A 462 -3.17 -8.16 -33.86
C ASN A 462 -4.29 -9.06 -33.33
N HIS A 463 -5.04 -8.63 -32.29
CA HIS A 463 -6.05 -9.46 -31.69
C HIS A 463 -7.34 -9.51 -32.51
N THR A 464 -7.49 -10.55 -33.34
CA THR A 464 -8.66 -10.73 -34.23
C THR A 464 -10.00 -10.75 -33.48
N THR A 465 -10.08 -11.41 -32.32
CA THR A 465 -11.32 -11.40 -31.50
C THR A 465 -11.67 -10.01 -30.98
N LEU A 466 -10.68 -9.23 -30.52
CA LEU A 466 -10.92 -7.85 -30.06
C LEU A 466 -11.42 -7.00 -31.23
N GLN A 467 -10.74 -7.06 -32.37
CA GLN A 467 -11.12 -6.34 -33.59
C GLN A 467 -12.56 -6.69 -34.01
N SER A 468 -12.86 -7.99 -34.15
CA SER A 468 -14.20 -8.46 -34.53
C SER A 468 -15.28 -7.99 -33.57
N LYS A 469 -15.01 -8.01 -32.25
CA LYS A 469 -15.98 -7.55 -31.25
C LYS A 469 -16.16 -6.03 -31.26
N LEU A 470 -15.09 -5.25 -31.46
CA LEU A 470 -15.21 -3.79 -31.61
C LEU A 470 -16.07 -3.44 -32.82
N SER A 471 -15.87 -4.13 -33.94
CA SER A 471 -16.67 -3.95 -35.16
C SER A 471 -18.14 -4.36 -35.05
N GLN A 472 -18.50 -5.12 -34.01
CA GLN A 472 -19.88 -5.53 -33.71
C GLN A 472 -20.42 -4.88 -32.43
N SER A 473 -19.63 -4.01 -31.80
CA SER A 473 -19.92 -3.44 -30.49
C SER A 473 -21.15 -2.54 -30.50
N GLU A 474 -21.80 -2.43 -29.34
CA GLU A 474 -22.91 -1.48 -29.18
C GLU A 474 -22.44 -0.03 -29.35
N LEU A 475 -21.20 0.27 -28.95
CA LEU A 475 -20.58 1.57 -29.18
C LEU A 475 -20.58 1.92 -30.67
N LYS A 476 -20.08 1.03 -31.54
CA LYS A 476 -20.09 1.28 -32.99
C LYS A 476 -21.50 1.56 -33.51
N LYS A 477 -22.48 0.75 -33.10
CA LYS A 477 -23.89 0.94 -33.54
C LYS A 477 -24.45 2.29 -33.11
N GLN A 478 -24.06 2.80 -31.94
CA GLN A 478 -24.45 4.12 -31.47
C GLN A 478 -23.76 5.22 -32.29
N LEU A 479 -22.44 5.12 -32.48
CA LEU A 479 -21.64 6.08 -33.24
C LEU A 479 -22.13 6.24 -34.69
N MET A 480 -22.52 5.15 -35.35
CA MET A 480 -23.03 5.17 -36.72
C MET A 480 -24.30 6.01 -36.92
N LYS A 481 -25.03 6.33 -35.84
CA LYS A 481 -26.26 7.14 -35.88
C LYS A 481 -26.02 8.64 -35.71
N LEU A 482 -24.80 9.04 -35.35
CA LEU A 482 -24.44 10.42 -35.02
C LEU A 482 -23.89 11.16 -36.25
N SER A 483 -23.96 12.50 -36.22
CA SER A 483 -23.22 13.34 -37.15
C SER A 483 -21.70 13.19 -36.95
N ASP A 484 -20.87 13.60 -37.91
CA ASP A 484 -19.42 13.40 -37.83
C ASP A 484 -18.78 14.04 -36.60
N GLN A 485 -19.22 15.25 -36.25
CA GLN A 485 -18.74 15.96 -35.07
C GLN A 485 -19.15 15.23 -33.79
N GLU A 486 -20.43 14.91 -33.63
CA GLU A 486 -20.95 14.20 -32.47
C GLU A 486 -20.35 12.80 -32.34
N LEU A 487 -20.02 12.16 -33.47
CA LEU A 487 -19.36 10.86 -33.52
C LEU A 487 -17.96 10.95 -32.92
N VAL A 488 -17.15 11.91 -33.35
CA VAL A 488 -15.78 12.10 -32.82
C VAL A 488 -15.83 12.38 -31.31
N ASP A 489 -16.73 13.27 -30.88
CA ASP A 489 -16.88 13.61 -29.47
C ASP A 489 -17.32 12.38 -28.64
N ALA A 490 -18.34 11.66 -29.09
CA ALA A 490 -18.82 10.46 -28.42
C ALA A 490 -17.77 9.34 -28.41
N LEU A 491 -16.98 9.20 -29.47
CA LEU A 491 -15.93 8.20 -29.56
C LEU A 491 -14.86 8.43 -28.48
N TYR A 492 -14.33 9.66 -28.37
CA TYR A 492 -13.30 9.99 -27.38
C TYR A 492 -13.83 9.87 -25.95
N LEU A 493 -15.04 10.34 -25.67
CA LEU A 493 -15.65 10.22 -24.35
C LEU A 493 -15.90 8.76 -23.93
N ASN A 494 -16.22 7.87 -24.86
CA ASN A 494 -16.47 6.47 -24.53
C ASN A 494 -15.18 5.63 -24.43
N VAL A 495 -14.17 5.91 -25.25
CA VAL A 495 -12.93 5.12 -25.32
C VAL A 495 -11.86 5.66 -24.36
N LEU A 496 -11.65 6.98 -24.32
CA LEU A 496 -10.59 7.63 -23.56
C LEU A 496 -11.11 8.45 -22.37
N ALA A 497 -12.42 8.71 -22.30
CA ALA A 497 -13.07 9.47 -21.22
C ALA A 497 -12.57 10.91 -21.08
N ARG A 498 -12.38 11.57 -22.23
CA ARG A 498 -12.14 13.01 -22.40
C ARG A 498 -12.68 13.47 -23.74
N HIS A 499 -12.78 14.78 -23.97
CA HIS A 499 -13.01 15.31 -25.31
C HIS A 499 -11.74 15.19 -26.18
N ALA A 500 -11.94 15.15 -27.50
CA ALA A 500 -10.86 15.26 -28.46
C ALA A 500 -10.28 16.69 -28.45
N THR A 501 -8.97 16.80 -28.63
CA THR A 501 -8.31 18.09 -28.92
C THR A 501 -8.73 18.61 -30.30
N THR A 502 -8.53 19.90 -30.55
CA THR A 502 -8.87 20.51 -31.86
C THR A 502 -8.17 19.80 -33.01
N GLU A 503 -6.89 19.45 -32.86
CA GLU A 503 -6.11 18.73 -33.87
C GLU A 503 -6.62 17.29 -34.08
N GLU A 504 -7.06 16.62 -33.02
CA GLU A 504 -7.67 15.30 -33.12
C GLU A 504 -9.03 15.36 -33.84
N VAL A 505 -9.86 16.36 -33.53
CA VAL A 505 -11.14 16.58 -34.22
C VAL A 505 -10.91 16.78 -35.71
N GLU A 506 -10.05 17.73 -36.09
CA GLU A 506 -9.74 18.03 -37.49
C GLU A 506 -9.26 16.79 -38.25
N ARG A 507 -8.33 16.03 -37.66
CA ARG A 507 -7.79 14.81 -38.29
C ARG A 507 -8.85 13.74 -38.48
N ASN A 508 -9.69 13.48 -37.48
CA ASN A 508 -10.72 12.44 -37.56
C ASN A 508 -11.83 12.84 -38.55
N LEU A 509 -12.20 14.11 -38.60
CA LEU A 509 -13.17 14.62 -39.57
C LEU A 509 -12.64 14.56 -41.01
N SER A 510 -11.35 14.84 -41.23
CA SER A 510 -10.73 14.65 -42.55
C SER A 510 -10.77 13.18 -42.96
N TYR A 511 -10.37 12.29 -42.05
CA TYR A 511 -10.36 10.86 -42.30
C TYR A 511 -11.76 10.32 -42.63
N LEU A 512 -12.79 10.70 -41.86
CA LEU A 512 -14.20 10.32 -42.12
C LEU A 512 -14.68 10.71 -43.53
N LYS A 513 -14.18 11.83 -44.08
CA LYS A 513 -14.53 12.30 -45.43
C LYS A 513 -13.77 11.58 -46.54
N GLU A 514 -12.53 11.17 -46.26
CA GLU A 514 -11.63 10.51 -47.22
C GLU A 514 -11.86 8.99 -47.30
N SER A 515 -12.41 8.38 -46.26
CA SER A 515 -12.66 6.94 -46.21
C SER A 515 -13.70 6.48 -47.24
N GLN A 516 -13.52 5.26 -47.76
CA GLN A 516 -14.41 4.66 -48.75
C GLN A 516 -15.83 4.42 -48.20
N SER A 517 -15.93 4.08 -46.92
CA SER A 517 -17.21 3.91 -46.25
C SER A 517 -17.17 4.45 -44.82
N ARG A 518 -18.30 5.01 -44.36
CA ARG A 518 -18.46 5.45 -42.97
C ARG A 518 -18.23 4.30 -41.97
N ALA A 519 -18.73 3.11 -42.30
CA ALA A 519 -18.63 1.96 -41.39
C ALA A 519 -17.18 1.53 -41.15
N GLU A 520 -16.37 1.50 -42.21
CA GLU A 520 -14.93 1.23 -42.15
C GLU A 520 -14.19 2.35 -41.40
N ALA A 521 -14.49 3.62 -41.69
CA ALA A 521 -13.88 4.74 -41.00
C ALA A 521 -14.08 4.67 -39.48
N VAL A 522 -15.29 4.31 -39.04
CA VAL A 522 -15.61 4.15 -37.61
C VAL A 522 -14.90 2.96 -36.99
N ASP A 523 -14.77 1.83 -37.71
CA ASP A 523 -13.96 0.69 -37.26
C ASP A 523 -12.52 1.11 -36.99
N ASP A 524 -11.91 1.81 -37.96
CA ASP A 524 -10.52 2.23 -37.91
C ASP A 524 -10.29 3.26 -36.80
N LEU A 525 -11.19 4.23 -36.63
CA LEU A 525 -11.10 5.23 -35.56
C LEU A 525 -11.20 4.58 -34.16
N ILE A 526 -12.14 3.65 -33.95
CA ILE A 526 -12.22 2.88 -32.69
C ILE A 526 -10.92 2.10 -32.48
N TRP A 527 -10.44 1.43 -33.52
CA TRP A 527 -9.25 0.58 -33.46
C TRP A 527 -8.00 1.38 -33.10
N VAL A 528 -7.81 2.56 -33.71
CA VAL A 528 -6.69 3.47 -33.44
C VAL A 528 -6.71 3.92 -31.98
N LEU A 529 -7.87 4.33 -31.44
CA LEU A 529 -7.94 4.78 -30.06
C LEU A 529 -7.69 3.65 -29.04
N VAL A 530 -8.23 2.46 -29.27
CA VAL A 530 -8.01 1.29 -28.39
C VAL A 530 -6.53 0.85 -28.39
N ASN A 531 -5.82 1.05 -29.50
CA ASN A 531 -4.40 0.73 -29.61
C ASN A 531 -3.46 1.89 -29.24
N SER A 532 -4.01 3.06 -28.91
CA SER A 532 -3.23 4.22 -28.50
C SER A 532 -2.45 3.97 -27.21
N THR A 533 -1.44 4.81 -26.97
CA THR A 533 -0.70 4.81 -25.71
C THR A 533 -1.60 5.23 -24.54
N GLU A 534 -2.50 6.18 -24.77
CA GLU A 534 -3.41 6.72 -23.75
C GLU A 534 -4.40 5.66 -23.24
N PHE A 535 -4.84 4.73 -24.08
CA PHE A 535 -5.72 3.64 -23.66
C PHE A 535 -5.06 2.68 -22.64
N ARG A 536 -3.72 2.66 -22.58
CA ARG A 536 -2.94 1.75 -21.74
C ARG A 536 -2.14 2.47 -20.66
N THR A 537 -2.29 3.79 -20.54
CA THR A 537 -1.57 4.62 -19.57
C THR A 537 -2.53 5.60 -18.90
N LYS A 538 -2.15 6.11 -17.72
CA LYS A 538 -2.92 7.18 -17.05
C LYS A 538 -2.73 8.55 -17.70
N ARG A 539 -2.06 8.60 -18.86
CA ARG A 539 -1.68 9.84 -19.54
C ARG A 539 -2.90 10.63 -19.98
#